data_AF-A0A6V7JEW7-F1
#
_entry.id   AF-A0A6V7JEW7-F1
#
_cell.length_a   1.000
_cell.length_b   1.000
_cell.length_c   1.000
_cell.angle_alpha   90.00
_cell.angle_beta   90.00
_cell.angle_gamma   90.00
#
_symmetry.space_group_name_H-M   'P 1'
#
loop_
_entity.id
_entity.type
_entity.pdbx_description
1 polymer ?
#
loop_
_entity_poly.entity_id
_entity_poly.type
_entity_poly.pdbx_seq_one_letter_code
_entity_poly.pdbx_strand_id
1 'polypeptide(L)'
;LIPYCTSDSWSGTRSSPSDMFTFMGAEIILQTIKDLVPLGLDNASSLLLAGSSAGGTGVMLNLDHVHNLIHHELGFKHIAIHGVSDSGWFLDRAPYSQVGLPPVDGVKKGMELWKARMPKNCAAKYPHEPWRCYFGYRLYPTLT
;
A
#
# COMPACT_ATOMS: atom_id res chain seq x y z
N LEU A 1 15.29 5.76 -3.86
CA LEU A 1 14.25 6.29 -2.95
C LEU A 1 13.02 6.60 -3.79
N ILE A 2 11.81 6.27 -3.33
CA ILE A 2 10.56 6.61 -4.04
C ILE A 2 9.90 7.78 -3.28
N PRO A 3 9.89 9.01 -3.82
CA PRO A 3 9.25 10.15 -3.15
C PRO A 3 7.74 9.99 -3.06
N TYR A 4 7.15 10.36 -1.93
CA TYR A 4 5.70 10.35 -1.76
C TYR A 4 5.08 11.62 -2.36
N CYS A 5 4.59 11.53 -3.59
CA CYS A 5 3.95 12.64 -4.31
C CYS A 5 2.45 12.42 -4.60
N THR A 6 1.87 11.30 -4.13
CA THR A 6 0.53 10.86 -4.52
C THR A 6 -0.56 11.17 -3.50
N SER A 7 -0.21 11.53 -2.26
CA SER A 7 -1.16 11.93 -1.21
C SER A 7 -2.27 10.90 -0.91
N ASP A 8 -2.04 9.62 -1.20
CA ASP A 8 -3.02 8.52 -1.14
C ASP A 8 -2.57 7.33 -0.27
N SER A 9 -1.61 7.54 0.62
CA SER A 9 -1.01 6.49 1.46
C SER A 9 -0.56 5.26 0.66
N TRP A 10 -0.09 5.49 -0.58
CA TRP A 10 0.38 4.45 -1.50
C TRP A 10 -0.68 3.44 -1.95
N SER A 11 -1.95 3.82 -1.89
CA SER A 11 -3.07 2.92 -2.18
C SER A 11 -3.81 3.24 -3.47
N GLY A 12 -3.65 4.46 -3.98
CA GLY A 12 -4.48 4.97 -5.08
C GLY A 12 -4.16 4.33 -6.42
N THR A 13 -5.20 4.21 -7.24
CA THR A 13 -5.15 3.77 -8.65
C THR A 13 -5.84 4.74 -9.60
N ARG A 14 -6.26 5.91 -9.11
CA ARG A 14 -6.97 6.93 -9.90
C ARG A 14 -5.99 7.72 -10.77
N SER A 15 -6.10 7.53 -12.08
CA SER A 15 -5.19 8.10 -13.10
C SER A 15 -5.87 9.01 -14.12
N SER A 16 -7.10 9.49 -13.86
CA SER A 16 -7.84 10.26 -14.85
C SER A 16 -7.14 11.59 -15.19
N PRO A 17 -6.78 11.86 -16.46
CA PRO A 17 -6.13 13.11 -16.85
C PRO A 17 -7.03 14.34 -16.74
N SER A 18 -8.35 14.14 -16.68
CA SER A 18 -9.34 15.23 -16.55
C SER A 18 -9.55 15.69 -15.11
N ASP A 19 -9.03 14.96 -14.14
CA ASP A 19 -9.16 15.30 -12.72
C ASP A 19 -8.06 16.30 -12.30
N MET A 20 -8.35 17.12 -11.30
CA MET A 20 -7.37 18.06 -10.74
C MET A 20 -6.15 17.35 -10.13
N PHE A 21 -6.35 16.15 -9.58
CA PHE A 21 -5.30 15.34 -8.96
C PHE A 21 -5.40 13.87 -9.41
N THR A 22 -4.24 13.25 -9.58
CA THR A 22 -4.10 11.80 -9.71
C THR A 22 -3.62 11.20 -8.38
N PHE A 23 -4.09 10.00 -8.07
CA PHE A 23 -3.74 9.25 -6.87
C PHE A 23 -3.29 7.87 -7.33
N MET A 24 -1.99 7.72 -7.54
CA MET A 24 -1.39 6.57 -8.24
C MET A 24 -0.31 5.88 -7.41
N GLY A 25 -0.31 6.02 -6.09
CA GLY A 25 0.76 5.52 -5.24
C GLY A 25 0.97 4.02 -5.37
N ALA A 26 -0.12 3.24 -5.49
CA ALA A 26 -0.03 1.80 -5.68
C ALA A 26 0.54 1.42 -7.05
N GLU A 27 0.27 2.23 -8.09
CA GLU A 27 0.81 2.03 -9.44
C GLU A 27 2.28 2.44 -9.52
N ILE A 28 2.68 3.54 -8.86
CA ILE A 28 4.07 3.98 -8.79
C ILE A 28 4.97 2.91 -8.16
N ILE A 29 4.53 2.22 -7.10
CA ILE A 29 5.31 1.13 -6.49
C ILE A 29 5.58 0.02 -7.51
N LEU A 30 4.53 -0.48 -8.18
CA LEU A 30 4.67 -1.57 -9.14
C LEU A 30 5.49 -1.16 -10.37
N GLN A 31 5.28 0.06 -10.88
CA GLN A 31 6.04 0.56 -12.02
C GLN A 31 7.52 0.76 -11.67
N THR A 32 7.82 1.32 -10.51
CA THR A 32 9.21 1.48 -10.05
C THR A 32 9.93 0.13 -9.98
N ILE A 33 9.26 -0.91 -9.47
CA ILE A 33 9.82 -2.26 -9.43
C ILE A 33 10.12 -2.78 -10.84
N LYS A 34 9.19 -2.60 -11.79
CA LYS A 34 9.40 -2.99 -13.19
C LYS A 34 10.59 -2.24 -13.82
N ASP A 35 10.72 -0.95 -13.54
CA ASP A 35 11.80 -0.12 -14.05
C ASP A 35 13.17 -0.49 -13.43
N LEU A 36 13.19 -1.08 -12.24
CA LEU A 36 14.40 -1.58 -11.58
C LEU A 36 14.86 -2.94 -12.12
N VAL A 37 14.01 -3.70 -12.81
CA VAL A 37 14.37 -5.01 -13.41
C VAL A 37 15.60 -4.91 -14.32
N PRO A 38 15.63 -4.07 -15.36
CA PRO A 38 16.82 -3.94 -16.22
C PRO A 38 18.02 -3.28 -15.50
N LEU A 39 17.83 -2.74 -14.30
CA LEU A 39 18.87 -2.12 -13.47
C LEU A 39 19.48 -3.11 -12.46
N GLY A 40 19.17 -4.40 -12.58
CA GLY A 40 19.79 -5.47 -11.80
C GLY A 40 18.89 -6.08 -10.72
N LEU A 41 17.62 -5.69 -10.63
CA LEU A 41 16.70 -6.32 -9.69
C LEU A 41 16.45 -7.80 -10.01
N ASP A 42 16.49 -8.19 -11.28
CA ASP A 42 16.38 -9.60 -11.73
C ASP A 42 17.44 -10.51 -11.10
N ASN A 43 18.63 -9.96 -10.79
CA ASN A 43 19.75 -10.66 -10.20
C ASN A 43 19.82 -10.52 -8.66
N ALA A 44 18.85 -9.86 -8.04
CA ALA A 44 18.83 -9.68 -6.59
C ALA A 44 18.60 -11.01 -5.85
N SER A 45 19.13 -11.12 -4.65
CA SER A 45 18.78 -12.20 -3.71
C SER A 45 17.56 -11.86 -2.86
N SER A 46 17.36 -10.56 -2.59
CA SER A 46 16.26 -10.08 -1.76
C SER A 46 15.81 -8.68 -2.17
N LEU A 47 14.52 -8.39 -1.95
CA LEU A 47 13.89 -7.09 -2.07
C LEU A 47 13.27 -6.72 -0.72
N LEU A 48 13.72 -5.61 -0.15
CA LEU A 48 13.18 -5.04 1.09
C LEU A 48 12.32 -3.81 0.76
N LEU A 49 11.00 -3.92 0.94
CA LEU A 49 10.09 -2.79 0.85
C LEU A 49 9.97 -2.11 2.23
N ALA A 50 10.58 -0.94 2.37
CA ALA A 50 10.58 -0.19 3.63
C ALA A 50 9.94 1.20 3.47
N GLY A 51 9.28 1.67 4.54
CA GLY A 51 8.68 3.01 4.55
C GLY A 51 8.29 3.47 5.96
N SER A 52 8.25 4.79 6.15
CA SER A 52 7.92 5.44 7.41
C SER A 52 6.58 6.20 7.34
N SER A 53 5.83 6.25 8.45
CA SER A 53 4.54 6.95 8.54
C SER A 53 3.53 6.44 7.49
N ALA A 54 3.00 7.30 6.62
CA ALA A 54 2.15 6.90 5.49
C ALA A 54 2.85 5.89 4.55
N GLY A 55 4.19 5.98 4.43
CA GLY A 55 4.99 4.98 3.72
C GLY A 55 4.98 3.62 4.40
N GLY A 56 4.98 3.58 5.74
CA GLY A 56 4.85 2.34 6.51
C GLY A 56 3.49 1.68 6.31
N THR A 57 2.41 2.46 6.25
CA THR A 57 1.09 1.96 5.84
C THR A 57 1.14 1.43 4.40
N GLY A 58 1.81 2.16 3.51
CA GLY A 58 2.03 1.79 2.12
C GLY A 58 2.75 0.45 1.94
N VAL A 59 3.74 0.13 2.79
CA VAL A 59 4.39 -1.20 2.83
C VAL A 59 3.35 -2.29 3.06
N MET A 60 2.56 -2.17 4.12
CA MET A 60 1.54 -3.17 4.46
C MET A 60 0.48 -3.34 3.36
N LEU A 61 0.03 -2.24 2.76
CA LEU A 61 -0.98 -2.25 1.70
C LEU A 61 -0.48 -2.84 0.38
N ASN A 62 0.83 -2.85 0.12
CA ASN A 62 1.38 -3.25 -1.17
C ASN A 62 2.26 -4.50 -1.15
N LEU A 63 2.64 -5.03 0.02
CA LEU A 63 3.60 -6.14 0.11
C LEU A 63 3.15 -7.39 -0.69
N ASP A 64 1.91 -7.84 -0.53
CA ASP A 64 1.37 -8.98 -1.29
C ASP A 64 1.29 -8.68 -2.80
N HIS A 65 1.05 -7.42 -3.18
CA HIS A 65 1.04 -7.02 -4.59
C HIS A 65 2.45 -7.04 -5.20
N VAL A 66 3.46 -6.62 -4.43
CA VAL A 66 4.87 -6.73 -4.81
C VAL A 66 5.28 -8.21 -4.91
N HIS A 67 4.85 -9.04 -3.95
CA HIS A 67 5.06 -10.47 -4.00
C HIS A 67 4.49 -11.09 -5.28
N ASN A 68 3.24 -10.76 -5.62
CA ASN A 68 2.60 -11.23 -6.84
C ASN A 68 3.34 -10.77 -8.10
N LEU A 69 3.73 -9.49 -8.17
CA LEU A 69 4.47 -8.96 -9.31
C LEU A 69 5.79 -9.70 -9.51
N ILE A 70 6.61 -9.83 -8.47
CA ILE A 70 7.95 -10.42 -8.57
C ILE A 70 7.88 -11.93 -8.87
N HIS A 71 7.06 -12.70 -8.15
CA HIS A 71 7.05 -14.17 -8.27
C HIS A 71 6.16 -14.70 -9.38
N HIS A 72 5.02 -14.06 -9.64
CA HIS A 72 4.01 -14.58 -10.58
C HIS A 72 4.02 -13.86 -11.92
N GLU A 73 4.15 -12.53 -11.95
CA GLU A 73 4.14 -11.77 -13.21
C GLU A 73 5.53 -11.73 -13.87
N LEU A 74 6.59 -11.53 -13.09
CA LEU A 74 7.98 -11.43 -13.58
C LEU A 74 8.75 -12.76 -13.47
N GLY A 75 8.27 -13.71 -12.67
CA GLY A 75 8.84 -15.06 -12.56
C GLY A 75 10.10 -15.18 -11.71
N PHE A 76 10.50 -14.14 -10.97
CA PHE A 76 11.70 -14.11 -10.14
C PHE A 76 11.49 -14.76 -8.77
N LYS A 77 11.19 -16.07 -8.77
CA LYS A 77 10.90 -16.86 -7.56
C LYS A 77 12.07 -16.95 -6.56
N HIS A 78 13.29 -16.68 -7.01
CA HIS A 78 14.50 -16.72 -6.18
C HIS A 78 14.66 -15.48 -5.29
N ILE A 79 13.94 -14.39 -5.57
CA ILE A 79 14.05 -13.15 -4.80
C ILE A 79 13.22 -13.28 -3.52
N ALA A 80 13.87 -13.21 -2.37
CA ALA A 80 13.19 -13.13 -1.08
C ALA A 80 12.57 -11.73 -0.87
N ILE A 81 11.31 -11.65 -0.45
CA ILE A 81 10.58 -10.39 -0.35
C ILE A 81 10.25 -10.13 1.12
N HIS A 82 10.62 -8.94 1.61
CA HIS A 82 10.43 -8.54 2.99
C HIS A 82 9.84 -7.13 3.08
N GLY A 83 9.07 -6.87 4.14
CA GLY A 83 8.47 -5.58 4.42
C GLY A 83 8.90 -5.01 5.77
N VAL A 84 9.23 -3.71 5.82
CA VAL A 84 9.47 -2.97 7.08
C VAL A 84 8.52 -1.76 7.13
N SER A 85 7.53 -1.86 8.02
CA SER A 85 6.59 -0.77 8.29
C SER A 85 7.05 0.00 9.54
N ASP A 86 7.68 1.15 9.33
CA ASP A 86 8.03 2.08 10.41
C ASP A 86 6.89 3.07 10.62
N SER A 87 6.37 3.18 11.85
CA SER A 87 5.36 4.18 12.22
C SER A 87 4.07 4.18 11.35
N GLY A 88 3.80 3.09 10.63
CA GLY A 88 2.60 2.88 9.80
C GLY A 88 1.48 2.11 10.51
N TRP A 89 1.68 1.74 11.78
CA TRP A 89 0.76 0.93 12.56
C TRP A 89 -0.24 1.80 13.34
N PHE A 90 -1.34 2.16 12.70
CA PHE A 90 -2.39 2.98 13.31
C PHE A 90 -3.50 2.14 13.96
N LEU A 91 -4.25 2.78 14.88
CA LEU A 91 -5.42 2.22 15.55
C LEU A 91 -6.69 2.97 15.14
N ASP A 92 -7.76 2.23 14.83
CA ASP A 92 -9.11 2.72 14.53
C ASP A 92 -9.92 2.97 15.82
N ARG A 93 -9.34 3.73 16.75
CA ARG A 93 -9.97 4.05 18.04
C ARG A 93 -10.76 5.35 17.96
N ALA A 94 -11.74 5.49 18.86
CA ALA A 94 -12.41 6.76 19.08
C ALA A 94 -11.36 7.83 19.48
N PRO A 95 -11.40 9.04 18.90
CA PRO A 95 -10.46 10.09 19.26
C PRO A 95 -10.75 10.61 20.67
N TYR A 96 -9.71 11.10 21.35
CA TYR A 96 -9.85 11.72 22.67
C TYR A 96 -10.73 12.97 22.62
N SER A 97 -10.53 13.83 21.60
CA SER A 97 -11.38 15.00 21.34
C SER A 97 -12.17 14.81 20.05
N GLN A 98 -13.34 15.43 19.98
CA GLN A 98 -14.19 15.43 18.77
C GLN A 98 -13.77 16.52 17.77
N VAL A 99 -12.56 17.07 17.90
CA VAL A 99 -12.06 18.14 17.04
C VAL A 99 -11.26 17.52 15.89
N GLY A 100 -11.69 17.80 14.66
CA GLY A 100 -11.06 17.29 13.45
C GLY A 100 -11.77 16.06 12.86
N LEU A 101 -11.18 15.49 11.81
CA LEU A 101 -11.72 14.32 11.13
C LEU A 101 -11.19 13.05 11.82
N PRO A 102 -12.07 12.15 12.33
CA PRO A 102 -11.62 10.88 12.90
C PRO A 102 -10.83 10.06 11.87
N PRO A 103 -9.79 9.31 12.28
CA PRO A 103 -8.94 8.55 11.36
C PRO A 103 -9.72 7.61 10.44
N VAL A 104 -10.76 6.96 10.98
CA VAL A 104 -11.65 6.06 10.22
C VAL A 104 -12.37 6.81 9.11
N ASP A 105 -12.89 8.00 9.38
CA ASP A 105 -13.60 8.81 8.38
C ASP A 105 -12.64 9.37 7.34
N GLY A 106 -11.43 9.73 7.75
CA GLY A 106 -10.34 10.12 6.84
C GLY A 106 -9.99 9.00 5.86
N VAL A 107 -9.79 7.78 6.37
CA VAL A 107 -9.51 6.60 5.53
C VAL A 107 -10.67 6.30 4.60
N LYS A 108 -11.92 6.27 5.09
CA LYS A 108 -13.11 5.99 4.25
C LYS A 108 -13.23 6.98 3.09
N LYS A 109 -13.17 8.29 3.39
CA LYS A 109 -13.24 9.34 2.37
C LYS A 109 -12.05 9.29 1.39
N GLY A 110 -10.85 9.05 1.91
CA GLY A 110 -9.64 8.92 1.09
C GLY A 110 -9.72 7.74 0.13
N MET A 111 -10.10 6.56 0.63
CA MET A 111 -10.22 5.36 -0.20
C MET A 111 -11.15 5.54 -1.40
N GLU A 112 -12.30 6.16 -1.18
CA GLU A 112 -13.26 6.47 -2.23
C GLU A 112 -12.65 7.46 -3.24
N LEU A 113 -12.05 8.55 -2.75
CA LEU A 113 -11.45 9.59 -3.58
C LEU A 113 -10.29 9.05 -4.45
N TRP A 114 -9.45 8.18 -3.89
CA TRP A 114 -8.21 7.69 -4.50
C TRP A 114 -8.41 6.43 -5.36
N LYS A 115 -9.61 5.83 -5.33
CA LYS A 115 -9.85 4.48 -5.86
C LYS A 115 -8.83 3.49 -5.30
N ALA A 116 -8.75 3.44 -3.97
CA ALA A 116 -7.72 2.67 -3.28
C ALA A 116 -7.80 1.16 -3.59
N ARG A 117 -6.65 0.55 -3.93
CA ARG A 117 -6.50 -0.90 -4.07
C ARG A 117 -6.10 -1.52 -2.75
N MET A 118 -6.88 -2.49 -2.28
CA MET A 118 -6.63 -3.21 -1.03
C MET A 118 -6.06 -4.62 -1.27
N PRO A 119 -5.22 -5.14 -0.36
CA PRO A 119 -4.79 -6.54 -0.39
C PRO A 119 -6.00 -7.49 -0.43
N LYS A 120 -5.98 -8.44 -1.36
CA LYS A 120 -7.11 -9.35 -1.62
C LYS A 120 -7.52 -10.13 -0.38
N ASN A 121 -6.56 -10.67 0.36
CA ASN A 121 -6.81 -11.47 1.57
C ASN A 121 -7.47 -10.64 2.68
N CYS A 122 -7.00 -9.40 2.88
CA CYS A 122 -7.61 -8.50 3.86
C CYS A 122 -9.01 -8.05 3.43
N ALA A 123 -9.19 -7.68 2.17
CA ALA A 123 -10.49 -7.27 1.64
C ALA A 123 -11.53 -8.41 1.72
N ALA A 124 -11.11 -9.66 1.47
CA ALA A 124 -11.97 -10.83 1.61
C ALA A 124 -12.44 -11.06 3.06
N LYS A 125 -11.64 -10.67 4.06
CA LYS A 125 -12.01 -10.71 5.47
C LYS A 125 -13.02 -9.61 5.86
N TYR A 126 -13.03 -8.49 5.13
CA TYR A 126 -13.90 -7.33 5.40
C TYR A 126 -14.64 -6.87 4.14
N PRO A 127 -15.51 -7.70 3.53
CA PRO A 127 -16.09 -7.44 2.22
C PRO A 127 -16.93 -6.15 2.16
N HIS A 128 -17.54 -5.76 3.28
CA HIS A 128 -18.34 -4.53 3.38
C HIS A 128 -17.59 -3.37 4.04
N GLU A 129 -16.39 -3.62 4.57
CA GLU A 129 -15.60 -2.63 5.32
C GLU A 129 -14.10 -2.71 4.97
N PRO A 130 -13.72 -2.63 3.68
CA PRO A 130 -12.33 -2.80 3.25
C PRO A 130 -11.38 -1.76 3.84
N TRP A 131 -11.90 -0.61 4.31
CA TRP A 131 -11.15 0.41 5.05
C TRP A 131 -10.44 -0.11 6.29
N ARG A 132 -10.91 -1.21 6.86
CA ARG A 132 -10.26 -1.90 7.97
C ARG A 132 -8.84 -2.35 7.63
N CYS A 133 -8.51 -2.51 6.36
CA CYS A 133 -7.19 -2.92 5.90
C CYS A 133 -6.13 -1.82 6.03
N TYR A 134 -6.48 -0.55 6.27
CA TYR A 134 -5.48 0.49 6.57
C TYR A 134 -4.87 0.36 7.98
N PHE A 135 -5.47 -0.46 8.85
CA PHE A 135 -5.04 -0.60 10.23
C PHE A 135 -4.21 -1.87 10.39
N GLY A 136 -2.92 -1.68 10.75
CA GLY A 136 -1.91 -2.74 10.70
C GLY A 136 -2.31 -4.01 11.44
N TYR A 137 -2.91 -3.90 12.62
CA TYR A 137 -3.32 -5.07 13.40
C TYR A 137 -4.44 -5.92 12.75
N ARG A 138 -5.19 -5.35 11.81
CA ARG A 138 -6.24 -6.05 11.06
C ARG A 138 -5.71 -6.67 9.78
N LEU A 139 -4.78 -5.98 9.11
CA LEU A 139 -4.19 -6.40 7.83
C LEU A 139 -3.03 -7.38 8.04
N TYR A 140 -2.14 -7.14 8.99
CA TYR A 140 -0.91 -7.93 9.17
C TYR A 140 -1.15 -9.45 9.23
N PRO A 141 -2.18 -9.97 9.93
CA PRO A 141 -2.46 -11.41 9.96
C PRO A 141 -2.93 -12.02 8.62
N THR A 142 -3.14 -11.21 7.58
CA THR A 142 -3.60 -11.66 6.24
C THR A 142 -2.51 -11.59 5.18
N LEU A 143 -1.32 -11.04 5.51
CA LEU A 143 -0.17 -11.02 4.60
C LEU A 143 0.37 -12.43 4.39
N THR A 144 0.92 -12.68 3.20
CA THR A 144 1.47 -14.00 2.79
C THR A 144 2.95 -13.94 2.51
#